data_AF-A0A069IBZ2-F1
#
_entry.id   AF-A0A069IBZ2-F1
#
_cell.length_a   1.000
_cell.length_b   1.000
_cell.length_c   1.000
_cell.angle_alpha   90.00
_cell.angle_beta   90.00
_cell.angle_gamma   90.00
#
_symmetry.space_group_name_H-M   'P 1'
#
loop_
_entity.id
_entity.type
_entity.pdbx_description
1 polymer ?
#
loop_
_entity_poly.entity_id
_entity_poly.type
_entity_poly.pdbx_seq_one_letter_code
_entity_poly.pdbx_strand_id
1 'polypeptide(L)'
;MAITKEQIFAVADELDAAGQNPTLASVRKQLGGGSFTTISEAMNEWRARKASQAAPIREPAPAAITEKLAELGGDLWAVALEMANNRLAAEREALEAVRQEMEAARQEAAELADQLTGELDEAKGRIEALEAAETDAKGEAGALREKLAAASERAATAEARAGELRTELDHAHQEARQARAERDKAQEKAAASADQAEALRADLAAANSRATEIERRAGELRADLERANQATDQARAALAEQQKATEAAAGQLDQVRGELAKVQAKAEAEREAHQEQRKAAAAEAHRQAERLTATQAERDAARKEASQAREDAATLRGRLEALETVMAQEKGKTGGAKKT
;
A
#
# COMPACT_ATOMS: atom_id res chain seq x y z
N MET A 1 -122.59 161.62 -6.88
CA MET A 1 -121.62 162.03 -5.84
C MET A 1 -120.40 161.13 -5.95
N ALA A 2 -119.19 161.69 -6.03
CA ALA A 2 -117.96 160.89 -6.03
C ALA A 2 -117.61 160.47 -4.59
N ILE A 3 -117.22 159.21 -4.40
CA ILE A 3 -116.82 158.63 -3.10
C ILE A 3 -115.41 159.12 -2.76
N THR A 4 -115.16 159.56 -1.53
CA THR A 4 -113.84 160.07 -1.11
C THR A 4 -112.97 158.99 -0.45
N LYS A 5 -111.66 159.24 -0.42
CA LYS A 5 -110.66 158.35 0.21
C LYS A 5 -110.92 158.16 1.71
N GLU A 6 -111.32 159.21 2.42
CA GLU A 6 -111.61 159.13 3.85
C GLU A 6 -112.79 158.21 4.15
N GLN A 7 -113.82 158.21 3.28
CA GLN A 7 -114.96 157.30 3.41
C GLN A 7 -114.54 155.84 3.18
N ILE A 8 -113.66 155.60 2.21
CA ILE A 8 -113.11 154.27 1.93
C ILE A 8 -112.29 153.76 3.14
N PHE A 9 -111.49 154.63 3.77
CA PHE A 9 -110.70 154.29 4.95
C PHE A 9 -111.57 154.01 6.16
N ALA A 10 -112.58 154.85 6.42
CA ALA A 10 -113.50 154.66 7.54
C ALA A 10 -114.26 153.33 7.43
N VAL A 11 -114.76 152.98 6.23
CA VAL A 11 -115.40 151.68 5.99
C VAL A 11 -114.41 150.53 6.13
N ALA A 12 -113.18 150.69 5.66
CA ALA A 12 -112.16 149.67 5.81
C ALA A 12 -111.78 149.45 7.29
N ASP A 13 -111.65 150.52 8.07
CA ASP A 13 -111.43 150.49 9.52
C ASP A 13 -112.61 149.86 10.27
N GLU A 14 -113.86 150.16 9.90
CA GLU A 14 -115.05 149.54 10.48
C GLU A 14 -115.13 148.03 10.20
N LEU A 15 -114.88 147.62 8.95
CA LEU A 15 -114.84 146.22 8.57
C LEU A 15 -113.73 145.48 9.33
N ASP A 16 -112.57 146.10 9.46
CA ASP A 16 -111.42 145.55 10.17
C ASP A 16 -111.65 145.43 11.68
N ALA A 17 -112.24 146.46 12.30
CA ALA A 17 -112.64 146.46 13.71
C ALA A 17 -113.73 145.42 14.01
N ALA A 18 -114.58 145.11 13.03
CA ALA A 18 -115.55 144.01 13.09
C ALA A 18 -114.92 142.62 12.85
N GLY A 19 -113.60 142.53 12.68
CA GLY A 19 -112.88 141.29 12.39
C GLY A 19 -113.11 140.73 10.97
N GLN A 20 -113.72 141.52 10.09
CA GLN A 20 -113.95 141.15 8.69
C GLN A 20 -112.81 141.67 7.82
N ASN A 21 -112.30 140.85 6.90
CA ASN A 21 -111.26 141.32 5.98
C ASN A 21 -111.84 142.37 5.00
N PRO A 22 -111.37 143.63 5.03
CA PRO A 22 -111.83 144.66 4.11
C PRO A 22 -111.26 144.38 2.71
N THR A 23 -112.05 143.69 1.89
CA THR A 23 -111.79 143.46 0.47
C THR A 23 -112.36 144.59 -0.37
N LEU A 24 -111.89 144.76 -1.60
CA LEU A 24 -112.44 145.77 -2.51
C LEU A 24 -113.95 145.61 -2.71
N ALA A 25 -114.44 144.36 -2.70
CA ALA A 25 -115.86 144.04 -2.84
C ALA A 25 -116.67 144.40 -1.60
N SER A 26 -116.17 144.09 -0.38
CA SER A 26 -116.89 144.41 0.87
C SER A 26 -116.95 145.92 1.11
N VAL A 27 -115.86 146.64 0.84
CA VAL A 27 -115.81 148.10 0.95
C VAL A 27 -116.76 148.76 -0.05
N ARG A 28 -116.78 148.30 -1.32
CA ARG A 28 -117.73 148.79 -2.34
C ARG A 28 -119.19 148.50 -2.00
N LYS A 29 -119.47 147.34 -1.41
CA LYS A 29 -120.82 146.95 -0.97
C LYS A 29 -121.33 147.87 0.14
N GLN A 30 -120.49 148.16 1.13
CA GLN A 30 -120.85 149.04 2.26
C GLN A 30 -121.03 150.50 1.81
N LEU A 31 -120.22 150.97 0.86
CA LEU A 31 -120.31 152.33 0.29
C LEU A 31 -121.46 152.49 -0.73
N GLY A 32 -122.13 151.40 -1.12
CA GLY A 32 -123.26 151.42 -2.05
C GLY A 32 -122.88 151.67 -3.53
N GLY A 33 -121.59 151.69 -3.89
CA GLY A 33 -121.12 151.96 -5.25
C GLY A 33 -119.66 152.42 -5.31
N GLY A 34 -119.18 152.86 -6.48
CA GLY A 34 -117.82 153.38 -6.68
C GLY A 34 -117.01 152.66 -7.77
N SER A 35 -116.03 153.37 -8.35
CA SER A 35 -115.05 152.78 -9.26
C SER A 35 -114.08 151.89 -8.47
N PHE A 36 -113.87 150.67 -8.96
CA PHE A 36 -112.90 149.75 -8.36
C PHE A 36 -111.48 150.31 -8.37
N THR A 37 -111.11 151.15 -9.34
CA THR A 37 -109.78 151.77 -9.41
C THR A 37 -109.55 152.71 -8.22
N THR A 38 -110.47 153.63 -7.96
CA THR A 38 -110.40 154.57 -6.83
C THR A 38 -110.44 153.86 -5.48
N ILE A 39 -111.28 152.83 -5.32
CA ILE A 39 -111.31 152.02 -4.08
C ILE A 39 -110.01 151.25 -3.93
N SER A 40 -109.40 150.73 -5.01
CA SER A 40 -108.15 149.97 -4.94
C SER A 40 -106.94 150.81 -4.55
N GLU A 41 -106.85 152.04 -5.06
CA GLU A 41 -105.78 152.99 -4.67
C GLU A 41 -105.89 153.34 -3.19
N ALA A 42 -107.08 153.74 -2.74
CA ALA A 42 -107.32 154.03 -1.33
C ALA A 42 -107.12 152.79 -0.42
N MET A 43 -107.59 151.60 -0.83
CA MET A 43 -107.38 150.38 -0.05
C MET A 43 -105.93 149.92 0.01
N ASN A 44 -105.13 150.18 -1.02
CA ASN A 44 -103.69 149.90 -0.98
C ASN A 44 -102.99 150.82 0.02
N GLU A 45 -103.34 152.12 0.04
CA GLU A 45 -102.82 153.04 1.03
C GLU A 45 -103.31 152.72 2.46
N TRP A 46 -104.58 152.31 2.62
CA TRP A 46 -105.12 151.85 3.89
C TRP A 46 -104.38 150.60 4.39
N ARG A 47 -104.16 149.60 3.52
CA ARG A 47 -103.38 148.40 3.87
C ARG A 47 -101.93 148.74 4.22
N ALA A 48 -101.30 149.69 3.52
CA ALA A 48 -99.96 150.16 3.85
C ALA A 48 -99.92 150.87 5.23
N ARG A 49 -100.94 151.67 5.55
CA ARG A 49 -101.10 152.29 6.87
C ARG A 49 -101.31 151.25 7.98
N LYS A 50 -102.13 150.22 7.74
CA LYS A 50 -102.35 149.15 8.71
C LYS A 50 -101.09 148.29 8.90
N ALA A 51 -100.40 147.92 7.82
CA ALA A 51 -99.17 147.12 7.89
C ALA A 51 -98.05 147.85 8.66
N SER A 52 -97.97 149.18 8.55
CA SER A 52 -97.03 149.99 9.33
C SER A 52 -97.44 150.15 10.80
N GLN A 53 -98.74 150.21 11.12
CA GLN A 53 -99.22 150.23 12.51
C GLN A 53 -99.17 148.85 13.21
N ALA A 54 -99.23 147.74 12.47
CA ALA A 54 -99.35 146.39 13.02
C ALA A 54 -98.03 145.62 13.17
N ALA A 55 -96.87 146.21 12.87
CA ALA A 55 -95.57 145.58 13.11
C ALA A 55 -95.27 145.59 14.62
N PRO A 56 -95.39 144.45 15.34
CA PRO A 56 -95.01 144.40 16.74
C PRO A 56 -93.49 144.54 16.80
N ILE A 57 -92.99 145.51 17.56
CA ILE A 57 -91.57 145.67 17.82
C ILE A 57 -91.09 144.42 18.57
N ARG A 58 -90.44 143.49 17.87
CA ARG A 58 -89.62 142.47 18.50
C ARG A 58 -88.29 143.12 18.83
N GLU A 59 -88.10 143.49 20.08
CA GLU A 59 -86.79 143.96 20.52
C GLU A 59 -85.78 142.83 20.30
N PRO A 60 -84.68 143.07 19.55
CA PRO A 60 -83.63 142.10 19.44
C PRO A 60 -83.08 141.80 20.84
N ALA A 61 -82.78 140.53 21.11
CA ALA A 61 -82.09 140.18 22.35
C ALA A 61 -80.85 141.07 22.51
N PRO A 62 -80.58 141.64 23.70
CA PRO A 62 -79.43 142.51 23.92
C PRO A 62 -78.14 141.84 23.44
N ALA A 63 -77.30 142.60 22.73
CA ALA A 63 -76.07 142.08 22.11
C ALA A 63 -75.19 141.28 23.08
N ALA A 64 -75.12 141.72 24.34
CA ALA A 64 -74.37 141.03 25.40
C ALA A 64 -74.83 139.58 25.64
N ILE A 65 -76.14 139.30 25.58
CA ILE A 65 -76.66 137.94 25.79
C ILE A 65 -76.34 137.05 24.58
N THR A 66 -76.49 137.58 23.36
CA THR A 66 -76.16 136.84 22.13
C THR A 66 -74.67 136.56 22.02
N GLU A 67 -73.81 137.51 22.40
CA GLU A 67 -72.35 137.31 22.43
C GLU A 67 -71.96 136.23 23.44
N LYS A 68 -72.55 136.21 24.64
CA LYS A 68 -72.24 135.17 25.64
C LYS A 68 -72.77 133.79 25.29
N LEU A 69 -73.93 133.68 24.65
CA LEU A 69 -74.41 132.40 24.12
C LEU A 69 -73.55 131.90 22.96
N ALA A 70 -73.06 132.80 22.09
CA ALA A 70 -72.16 132.44 21.01
C ALA A 70 -70.79 131.97 21.53
N GLU A 71 -70.24 132.65 22.54
CA GLU A 71 -69.00 132.26 23.23
C GLU A 71 -69.13 130.88 23.89
N LEU A 72 -70.17 130.67 24.70
CA LEU A 72 -70.44 129.37 25.33
C LEU A 72 -70.65 128.25 24.29
N GLY A 73 -71.37 128.54 23.21
CA GLY A 73 -71.57 127.58 22.11
C GLY A 73 -70.25 127.24 21.39
N GLY A 74 -69.38 128.23 21.19
CA GLY A 74 -68.04 128.06 20.63
C GLY A 74 -67.15 127.20 21.54
N ASP A 75 -67.15 127.47 22.85
CA ASP A 75 -66.37 126.71 23.83
C ASP A 75 -66.86 125.26 23.92
N LEU A 76 -68.18 125.04 24.00
CA LEU A 76 -68.76 123.70 24.03
C LEU A 76 -68.45 122.93 22.75
N TRP A 77 -68.51 123.60 21.59
CA TRP A 77 -68.13 123.01 20.31
C TRP A 77 -66.64 122.67 20.24
N ALA A 78 -65.77 123.55 20.74
CA ALA A 78 -64.33 123.31 20.81
C ALA A 78 -64.00 122.08 21.67
N VAL A 79 -64.60 121.98 22.86
CA VAL A 79 -64.45 120.80 23.74
C VAL A 79 -64.97 119.54 23.05
N ALA A 80 -66.14 119.59 22.41
CA ALA A 80 -66.69 118.45 21.69
C ALA A 80 -65.79 118.00 20.53
N LEU A 81 -65.22 118.96 19.79
CA LEU A 81 -64.31 118.69 18.67
C LEU A 81 -62.98 118.12 19.16
N GLU A 82 -62.43 118.64 20.26
CA GLU A 82 -61.23 118.11 20.90
C GLU A 82 -61.46 116.65 21.34
N MET A 83 -62.57 116.36 22.01
CA MET A 83 -62.94 115.00 22.40
C MET A 83 -63.09 114.06 21.19
N ALA A 84 -63.74 114.53 20.11
CA ALA A 84 -63.89 113.75 18.88
C ALA A 84 -62.53 113.49 18.21
N ASN A 85 -61.65 114.49 18.15
CA ASN A 85 -60.32 114.37 17.58
C ASN A 85 -59.44 113.43 18.41
N ASN A 86 -59.48 113.52 19.74
CA ASN A 86 -58.75 112.62 20.63
C ASN A 86 -59.22 111.18 20.49
N ARG A 87 -60.53 110.96 20.40
CA ARG A 87 -61.09 109.62 20.14
C ARG A 87 -60.67 109.09 18.78
N LEU A 88 -60.73 109.90 17.72
CA LEU A 88 -60.29 109.50 16.39
C LEU A 88 -58.78 109.17 16.35
N ALA A 89 -57.97 109.94 17.06
CA ALA A 89 -56.53 109.68 17.20
C ALA A 89 -56.29 108.34 17.91
N ALA A 90 -56.96 108.08 19.04
CA ALA A 90 -56.86 106.83 19.77
C ALA A 90 -57.35 105.62 18.95
N GLU A 91 -58.45 105.75 18.20
CA GLU A 91 -58.95 104.68 17.32
C GLU A 91 -57.97 104.39 16.17
N ARG A 92 -57.31 105.41 15.62
CA ARG A 92 -56.27 105.24 14.59
C ARG A 92 -55.03 104.56 15.14
N GLU A 93 -54.57 104.97 16.32
CA GLU A 93 -53.43 104.35 17.00
C GLU A 93 -53.73 102.88 17.33
N ALA A 94 -54.92 102.57 17.85
CA ALA A 94 -55.34 101.20 18.14
C ALA A 94 -55.42 100.35 16.85
N LEU A 95 -55.96 100.89 15.76
CA LEU A 95 -56.02 100.18 14.48
C LEU A 95 -54.62 99.93 13.91
N GLU A 96 -53.72 100.90 14.04
CA GLU A 96 -52.34 100.76 13.59
C GLU A 96 -51.58 99.73 14.43
N ALA A 97 -51.79 99.71 15.75
CA ALA A 97 -51.25 98.68 16.64
C ALA A 97 -51.73 97.27 16.23
N VAL A 98 -53.04 97.09 16.00
CA VAL A 98 -53.59 95.81 15.53
C VAL A 98 -53.03 95.42 14.16
N ARG A 99 -52.86 96.38 13.24
CA ARG A 99 -52.23 96.11 11.93
C ARG A 99 -50.78 95.64 12.08
N GLN A 100 -50.00 96.29 12.95
CA GLN A 100 -48.62 95.90 13.22
C GLN A 100 -48.54 94.52 13.88
N GLU A 101 -49.40 94.22 14.85
CA GLU A 101 -49.48 92.90 15.47
C GLU A 101 -49.87 91.81 14.45
N MET A 102 -50.84 92.09 13.57
CA MET A 102 -51.25 91.15 12.53
C MET A 102 -50.16 90.93 11.48
N GLU A 103 -49.44 91.98 11.08
CA GLU A 103 -48.32 91.84 10.14
C GLU A 103 -47.14 91.10 10.78
N ALA A 104 -46.84 91.36 12.06
CA ALA A 104 -45.83 90.61 12.81
C ALA A 104 -46.20 89.12 12.92
N ALA A 105 -47.44 88.81 13.31
CA ALA A 105 -47.93 87.43 13.37
C ALA A 105 -47.90 86.74 11.99
N ARG A 106 -48.19 87.49 10.91
CA ARG A 106 -48.10 86.98 9.54
C ARG A 106 -46.65 86.68 9.13
N GLN A 107 -45.69 87.51 9.54
CA GLN A 107 -44.27 87.29 9.29
C GLN A 107 -43.75 86.09 10.07
N GLU A 108 -44.05 85.98 11.36
CA GLU A 108 -43.69 84.82 12.18
C GLU A 108 -44.27 83.51 11.62
N ALA A 109 -45.52 83.53 11.16
CA ALA A 109 -46.14 82.36 10.54
C ALA A 109 -45.48 82.00 9.19
N ALA A 110 -45.06 82.98 8.40
CA ALA A 110 -44.33 82.74 7.16
C ALA A 110 -42.94 82.15 7.42
N GLU A 111 -42.20 82.70 8.38
CA GLU A 111 -40.89 82.18 8.78
C GLU A 111 -40.97 80.74 9.31
N LEU A 112 -41.98 80.43 10.13
CA LEU A 112 -42.21 79.06 10.59
C LEU A 112 -42.59 78.12 9.45
N ALA A 113 -43.41 78.57 8.49
CA ALA A 113 -43.76 77.77 7.32
C ALA A 113 -42.52 77.46 6.46
N ASP A 114 -41.63 78.44 6.26
CA ASP A 114 -40.38 78.26 5.53
C ASP A 114 -39.44 77.30 6.29
N GLN A 115 -39.32 77.42 7.62
CA GLN A 115 -38.55 76.49 8.46
C GLN A 115 -39.07 75.05 8.36
N LEU A 116 -40.38 74.85 8.55
CA LEU A 116 -40.99 73.52 8.45
C LEU A 116 -40.87 72.92 7.04
N THR A 117 -40.91 73.75 5.99
CA THR A 117 -40.67 73.29 4.62
C THR A 117 -39.23 72.81 4.45
N GLY A 118 -38.25 73.55 4.98
CA GLY A 118 -36.85 73.14 4.97
C GLY A 118 -36.60 71.85 5.75
N GLU A 119 -37.16 71.71 6.95
CA GLU A 119 -37.06 70.48 7.75
C GLU A 119 -37.71 69.28 7.06
N LEU A 120 -38.84 69.49 6.38
CA LEU A 120 -39.53 68.45 5.62
C LEU A 120 -38.68 67.97 4.44
N ASP A 121 -38.05 68.89 3.70
CA ASP A 121 -37.20 68.54 2.58
C ASP A 121 -35.89 67.87 3.05
N GLU A 122 -35.32 68.29 4.17
CA GLU A 122 -34.18 67.60 4.78
C GLU A 122 -34.56 66.19 5.25
N ALA A 123 -35.71 66.02 5.90
CA ALA A 123 -36.20 64.73 6.34
C ALA A 123 -36.46 63.78 5.16
N LYS A 124 -37.06 64.27 4.07
CA LYS A 124 -37.24 63.51 2.83
C LYS A 124 -35.90 63.08 2.24
N GLY A 125 -34.93 64.00 2.15
CA GLY A 125 -33.59 63.68 1.65
C GLY A 125 -32.88 62.62 2.51
N ARG A 126 -33.05 62.67 3.84
CA ARG A 126 -32.53 61.63 4.74
C ARG A 126 -33.20 60.27 4.54
N ILE A 127 -34.52 60.25 4.31
CA ILE A 127 -35.27 59.02 4.02
C ILE A 127 -34.77 58.40 2.70
N GLU A 128 -34.68 59.18 1.63
CA GLU A 128 -34.17 58.71 0.33
C GLU A 128 -32.74 58.16 0.44
N ALA A 129 -31.87 58.84 1.20
CA ALA A 129 -30.51 58.37 1.45
C ALA A 129 -30.47 57.05 2.24
N LEU A 130 -31.33 56.90 3.25
CA LEU A 130 -31.43 55.66 4.04
C LEU A 130 -32.01 54.51 3.21
N GLU A 131 -33.00 54.75 2.36
CA GLU A 131 -33.57 53.76 1.45
C GLU A 131 -32.55 53.28 0.41
N ALA A 132 -31.73 54.19 -0.13
CA ALA A 132 -30.62 53.84 -1.01
C ALA A 132 -29.58 52.98 -0.28
N ALA A 133 -29.15 53.40 0.91
CA ALA A 133 -28.20 52.65 1.72
C ALA A 133 -28.73 51.26 2.13
N GLU A 134 -30.03 51.13 2.43
CA GLU A 134 -30.67 49.84 2.73
C GLU A 134 -30.66 48.92 1.50
N THR A 135 -30.94 49.48 0.32
CA THR A 135 -30.90 48.73 -0.95
C THR A 135 -29.50 48.22 -1.26
N ASP A 136 -28.49 49.08 -1.11
CA ASP A 136 -27.08 48.71 -1.29
C ASP A 136 -26.65 47.63 -0.29
N ALA A 137 -26.97 47.82 1.00
CA ALA A 137 -26.66 46.84 2.04
C ALA A 137 -27.35 45.49 1.80
N LYS A 138 -28.59 45.48 1.30
CA LYS A 138 -29.30 44.26 0.90
C LYS A 138 -28.60 43.57 -0.28
N GLY A 139 -28.13 44.35 -1.26
CA GLY A 139 -27.35 43.87 -2.40
C GLY A 139 -26.03 43.22 -1.95
N GLU A 140 -25.27 43.89 -1.10
CA GLU A 140 -24.02 43.37 -0.52
C GLU A 140 -24.26 42.10 0.29
N ALA A 141 -25.30 42.07 1.12
CA ALA A 141 -25.67 40.90 1.90
C ALA A 141 -26.09 39.73 0.99
N GLY A 142 -26.75 39.99 -0.14
CA GLY A 142 -27.05 38.99 -1.17
C GLY A 142 -25.76 38.41 -1.77
N ALA A 143 -24.86 39.27 -2.23
CA ALA A 143 -23.58 38.85 -2.82
C ALA A 143 -22.70 38.07 -1.83
N LEU A 144 -22.71 38.45 -0.54
CA LEU A 144 -22.00 37.71 0.50
C LEU A 144 -22.61 36.33 0.76
N ARG A 145 -23.95 36.20 0.75
CA ARG A 145 -24.64 34.91 0.87
C ARG A 145 -24.31 33.99 -0.29
N GLU A 146 -24.28 34.50 -1.52
CA GLU A 146 -23.88 33.72 -2.70
C GLU A 146 -22.43 33.24 -2.62
N LYS A 147 -21.50 34.14 -2.24
CA LYS A 147 -20.09 33.78 -2.03
C LYS A 147 -19.93 32.72 -0.96
N LEU A 148 -20.68 32.83 0.15
CA LEU A 148 -20.65 31.85 1.23
C LEU A 148 -21.20 30.49 0.76
N ALA A 149 -22.30 30.47 0.02
CA ALA A 149 -22.86 29.24 -0.54
C ALA A 149 -21.86 28.54 -1.47
N ALA A 150 -21.25 29.29 -2.39
CA ALA A 150 -20.23 28.76 -3.31
C ALA A 150 -18.98 28.26 -2.57
N ALA A 151 -18.55 28.94 -1.50
CA ALA A 151 -17.42 28.51 -0.69
C ALA A 151 -17.74 27.21 0.07
N SER A 152 -18.95 27.10 0.66
CA SER A 152 -19.41 25.90 1.34
C SER A 152 -19.52 24.69 0.41
N GLU A 153 -20.00 24.87 -0.83
CA GLU A 153 -20.06 23.79 -1.83
C GLU A 153 -18.66 23.32 -2.24
N ARG A 154 -17.72 24.25 -2.44
CA ARG A 154 -16.31 23.91 -2.71
C ARG A 154 -15.67 23.16 -1.55
N ALA A 155 -15.96 23.57 -0.31
CA ALA A 155 -15.46 22.89 0.89
C ALA A 155 -16.03 21.46 0.98
N ALA A 156 -17.33 21.28 0.82
CA ALA A 156 -17.96 19.96 0.81
C ALA A 156 -17.38 19.05 -0.29
N THR A 157 -17.16 19.59 -1.49
CA THR A 157 -16.52 18.86 -2.59
C THR A 157 -15.08 18.46 -2.26
N ALA A 158 -14.31 19.36 -1.65
CA ALA A 158 -12.93 19.09 -1.25
C ALA A 158 -12.86 18.03 -0.14
N GLU A 159 -13.77 18.07 0.83
CA GLU A 159 -13.89 17.08 1.90
C GLU A 159 -14.27 15.69 1.35
N ALA A 160 -15.22 15.62 0.40
CA ALA A 160 -15.59 14.37 -0.27
C ALA A 160 -14.38 13.75 -0.99
N ARG A 161 -13.66 14.55 -1.79
CA ARG A 161 -12.43 14.10 -2.48
C ARG A 161 -11.33 13.66 -1.51
N ALA A 162 -11.17 14.35 -0.39
CA ALA A 162 -10.22 13.95 0.64
C ALA A 162 -10.59 12.59 1.27
N GLY A 163 -11.89 12.33 1.47
CA GLY A 163 -12.41 11.04 1.92
C GLY A 163 -12.17 9.91 0.91
N GLU A 164 -12.41 10.17 -0.37
CA GLU A 164 -12.13 9.24 -1.48
C GLU A 164 -10.63 8.91 -1.55
N LEU A 165 -9.76 9.92 -1.59
CA LEU A 165 -8.30 9.75 -1.63
C LEU A 165 -7.77 8.98 -0.41
N ARG A 166 -8.35 9.19 0.77
CA ARG A 166 -7.98 8.42 1.97
C ARG A 166 -8.33 6.95 1.82
N THR A 167 -9.51 6.65 1.28
CA THR A 167 -9.96 5.28 1.02
C THR A 167 -9.08 4.59 -0.02
N GLU A 168 -8.75 5.28 -1.11
CA GLU A 168 -7.82 4.80 -2.13
C GLU A 168 -6.42 4.55 -1.56
N LEU A 169 -5.92 5.44 -0.71
CA LEU A 169 -4.63 5.28 -0.05
C LEU A 169 -4.61 4.08 0.88
N ASP A 170 -5.67 3.88 1.68
CA ASP A 170 -5.81 2.70 2.54
C ASP A 170 -5.85 1.40 1.71
N HIS A 171 -6.54 1.42 0.57
CA HIS A 171 -6.56 0.28 -0.36
C HIS A 171 -5.19 0.00 -0.97
N ALA A 172 -4.50 1.02 -1.48
CA ALA A 172 -3.15 0.89 -2.02
C ALA A 172 -2.15 0.38 -0.96
N HIS A 173 -2.29 0.81 0.29
CA HIS A 173 -1.50 0.27 1.40
C HIS A 173 -1.81 -1.20 1.70
N GLN A 174 -3.06 -1.62 1.61
CA GLN A 174 -3.43 -3.04 1.76
C GLN A 174 -2.86 -3.89 0.62
N GLU A 175 -2.99 -3.45 -0.62
CA GLU A 175 -2.40 -4.12 -1.79
C GLU A 175 -0.87 -4.22 -1.67
N ALA A 176 -0.20 -3.14 -1.25
CA ALA A 176 1.25 -3.14 -1.04
C ALA A 176 1.66 -4.13 0.07
N ARG A 177 0.86 -4.27 1.14
CA ARG A 177 1.10 -5.28 2.19
C ARG A 177 0.90 -6.70 1.67
N GLN A 178 -0.15 -6.94 0.88
CA GLN A 178 -0.41 -8.24 0.26
C GLN A 178 0.71 -8.63 -0.70
N ALA A 179 1.11 -7.74 -1.60
CA ALA A 179 2.21 -7.97 -2.54
C ALA A 179 3.54 -8.26 -1.82
N ARG A 180 3.83 -7.57 -0.70
CA ARG A 180 4.99 -7.87 0.14
C ARG A 180 4.90 -9.27 0.76
N ALA A 181 3.76 -9.64 1.32
CA ALA A 181 3.56 -10.97 1.91
C ALA A 181 3.69 -12.09 0.86
N GLU A 182 3.14 -11.89 -0.34
CA GLU A 182 3.27 -12.83 -1.46
C GLU A 182 4.73 -12.96 -1.93
N ARG A 183 5.44 -11.83 -2.03
CA ARG A 183 6.88 -11.81 -2.36
C ARG A 183 7.69 -12.57 -1.31
N ASP A 184 7.46 -12.32 -0.02
CA ASP A 184 8.18 -12.96 1.06
C ASP A 184 7.94 -14.48 1.04
N LYS A 185 6.69 -14.91 0.82
CA LYS A 185 6.34 -16.33 0.63
C LYS A 185 6.98 -16.94 -0.63
N ALA A 186 7.06 -16.19 -1.73
CA ALA A 186 7.75 -16.65 -2.94
C ALA A 186 9.26 -16.78 -2.69
N GLN A 187 9.86 -15.86 -1.94
CA GLN A 187 11.27 -15.89 -1.57
C GLN A 187 11.59 -17.06 -0.63
N GLU A 188 10.74 -17.36 0.36
CA GLU A 188 10.86 -18.55 1.20
C GLU A 188 10.82 -19.83 0.38
N LYS A 189 9.87 -19.94 -0.57
CA LYS A 189 9.79 -21.10 -1.48
C LYS A 189 11.02 -21.20 -2.37
N ALA A 190 11.52 -20.08 -2.89
CA ALA A 190 12.72 -20.06 -3.72
C ALA A 190 13.95 -20.50 -2.93
N ALA A 191 14.09 -20.04 -1.67
CA ALA A 191 15.16 -20.47 -0.77
C ALA A 191 15.06 -21.97 -0.48
N ALA A 192 13.89 -22.48 -0.11
CA ALA A 192 13.68 -23.91 0.13
C ALA A 192 13.98 -24.77 -1.13
N SER A 193 13.60 -24.27 -2.31
CA SER A 193 13.92 -24.93 -3.58
C SER A 193 15.42 -24.92 -3.88
N ALA A 194 16.13 -23.83 -3.56
CA ALA A 194 17.57 -23.75 -3.68
C ALA A 194 18.28 -24.74 -2.74
N ASP A 195 17.86 -24.82 -1.47
CA ASP A 195 18.38 -25.77 -0.49
C ASP A 195 18.17 -27.22 -0.95
N GLN A 196 16.98 -27.54 -1.47
CA GLN A 196 16.69 -28.86 -2.06
C GLN A 196 17.57 -29.16 -3.27
N ALA A 197 17.81 -28.18 -4.14
CA ALA A 197 18.69 -28.35 -5.29
C ALA A 197 20.14 -28.59 -4.86
N GLU A 198 20.61 -27.93 -3.80
CA GLU A 198 21.94 -28.16 -3.22
C GLU A 198 22.05 -29.55 -2.59
N ALA A 199 21.05 -29.98 -1.82
CA ALA A 199 20.99 -31.33 -1.27
C ALA A 199 21.02 -32.42 -2.36
N LEU A 200 20.20 -32.26 -3.41
CA LEU A 200 20.19 -33.19 -4.55
C LEU A 200 21.54 -33.20 -5.30
N ARG A 201 22.21 -32.05 -5.42
CA ARG A 201 23.57 -32.00 -6.01
C ARG A 201 24.59 -32.73 -5.15
N ALA A 202 24.52 -32.60 -3.83
CA ALA A 202 25.38 -33.32 -2.90
C ALA A 202 25.14 -34.84 -2.97
N ASP A 203 23.88 -35.26 -2.99
CA ASP A 203 23.49 -36.67 -3.14
C ASP A 203 23.98 -37.25 -4.47
N LEU A 204 23.85 -36.48 -5.56
CA LEU A 204 24.31 -36.89 -6.89
C LEU A 204 25.85 -36.99 -6.96
N ALA A 205 26.57 -36.06 -6.31
CA ALA A 205 28.02 -36.14 -6.17
C ALA A 205 28.48 -37.37 -5.35
N ALA A 206 27.76 -37.68 -4.26
CA ALA A 206 28.01 -38.87 -3.46
C ALA A 206 27.71 -40.16 -4.24
N ALA A 207 26.61 -40.20 -4.99
CA ALA A 207 26.25 -41.32 -5.86
C ALA A 207 27.30 -41.54 -6.96
N ASN A 208 27.76 -40.47 -7.61
CA ASN A 208 28.83 -40.53 -8.60
C ASN A 208 30.14 -41.06 -7.99
N SER A 209 30.51 -40.59 -6.79
CA SER A 209 31.70 -41.09 -6.09
C SER A 209 31.59 -42.59 -5.79
N ARG A 210 30.43 -43.05 -5.30
CA ARG A 210 30.16 -44.49 -5.10
C ARG A 210 30.22 -45.27 -6.40
N ALA A 211 29.67 -44.75 -7.49
CA ALA A 211 29.73 -45.38 -8.81
C ALA A 211 31.18 -45.55 -9.27
N THR A 212 32.01 -44.50 -9.16
CA THR A 212 33.45 -44.59 -9.49
C THR A 212 34.20 -45.60 -8.61
N GLU A 213 33.85 -45.72 -7.33
CA GLU A 213 34.45 -46.72 -6.44
C GLU A 213 34.01 -48.15 -6.79
N ILE A 214 32.73 -48.34 -7.12
CA ILE A 214 32.22 -49.62 -7.61
C ILE A 214 32.92 -50.01 -8.91
N GLU A 215 33.09 -49.07 -9.85
CA GLU A 215 33.83 -49.31 -11.09
C GLU A 215 35.30 -49.68 -10.82
N ARG A 216 35.98 -48.98 -9.89
CA ARG A 216 37.34 -49.34 -9.45
C ARG A 216 37.39 -50.75 -8.87
N ARG A 217 36.51 -51.08 -7.91
CA ARG A 217 36.45 -52.42 -7.30
C ARG A 217 36.12 -53.50 -8.32
N ALA A 218 35.22 -53.22 -9.27
CA ALA A 218 34.92 -54.14 -10.37
C ALA A 218 36.13 -54.35 -11.28
N GLY A 219 36.91 -53.30 -11.56
CA GLY A 219 38.19 -53.39 -12.27
C GLY A 219 39.22 -54.24 -11.53
N GLU A 220 39.38 -54.03 -10.22
CA GLU A 220 40.26 -54.82 -9.36
C GLU A 220 39.86 -56.29 -9.32
N LEU A 221 38.57 -56.59 -9.11
CA LEU A 221 38.05 -57.95 -9.11
C LEU A 221 38.23 -58.63 -10.48
N ARG A 222 38.07 -57.92 -11.59
CA ARG A 222 38.36 -58.45 -12.93
C ARG A 222 39.84 -58.80 -13.07
N ALA A 223 40.74 -57.94 -12.61
CA ALA A 223 42.18 -58.20 -12.63
C ALA A 223 42.58 -59.36 -11.69
N ASP A 224 41.96 -59.48 -10.51
CA ASP A 224 42.13 -60.62 -9.60
C ASP A 224 41.65 -61.92 -10.24
N LEU A 225 40.46 -61.92 -10.87
CA LEU A 225 39.93 -63.06 -11.60
C LEU A 225 40.85 -63.48 -12.76
N GLU A 226 41.38 -62.52 -13.52
CA GLU A 226 42.31 -62.81 -14.61
C GLU A 226 43.63 -63.41 -14.07
N ARG A 227 44.16 -62.88 -12.98
CA ARG A 227 45.31 -63.49 -12.28
C ARG A 227 45.00 -64.89 -11.76
N ALA A 228 43.83 -65.13 -11.18
CA ALA A 228 43.41 -66.44 -10.68
C ALA A 228 43.22 -67.45 -11.83
N ASN A 229 42.66 -67.01 -12.96
CA ASN A 229 42.54 -67.83 -14.17
C ASN A 229 43.93 -68.18 -14.72
N GLN A 230 44.84 -67.20 -14.84
CA GLN A 230 46.22 -67.45 -15.25
C GLN A 230 46.94 -68.42 -14.31
N ALA A 231 46.78 -68.27 -12.99
CA ALA A 231 47.34 -69.20 -12.00
C ALA A 231 46.73 -70.60 -12.13
N THR A 232 45.43 -70.70 -12.43
CA THR A 232 44.74 -71.97 -12.69
C THR A 232 45.28 -72.62 -13.98
N ASP A 233 45.48 -71.85 -15.04
CA ASP A 233 46.04 -72.35 -16.30
C ASP A 233 47.50 -72.79 -16.13
N GLN A 234 48.30 -72.04 -15.36
CA GLN A 234 49.65 -72.44 -14.96
C GLN A 234 49.65 -73.73 -14.13
N ALA A 235 48.75 -73.85 -13.15
CA ALA A 235 48.61 -75.06 -12.35
C ALA A 235 48.19 -76.26 -13.21
N ARG A 236 47.28 -76.07 -14.18
CA ARG A 236 46.91 -77.10 -15.15
C ARG A 236 48.09 -77.51 -16.03
N ALA A 237 48.87 -76.55 -16.52
CA ALA A 237 50.07 -76.81 -17.31
C ALA A 237 51.12 -77.59 -16.50
N ALA A 238 51.39 -77.17 -15.26
CA ALA A 238 52.29 -77.84 -14.34
C ALA A 238 51.79 -79.26 -13.99
N LEU A 239 50.48 -79.44 -13.77
CA LEU A 239 49.89 -80.76 -13.54
C LEU A 239 50.04 -81.66 -14.78
N ALA A 240 49.83 -81.13 -15.99
CA ALA A 240 50.03 -81.88 -17.22
C ALA A 240 51.51 -82.27 -17.42
N GLU A 241 52.45 -81.39 -17.06
CA GLU A 241 53.88 -81.69 -17.06
C GLU A 241 54.24 -82.75 -16.01
N GLN A 242 53.69 -82.64 -14.80
CA GLN A 242 53.83 -83.66 -13.75
C GLN A 242 53.27 -85.00 -14.22
N GLN A 243 52.09 -85.01 -14.86
CA GLN A 243 51.49 -86.23 -15.42
C GLN A 243 52.43 -86.87 -16.45
N LYS A 244 52.95 -86.09 -17.41
CA LYS A 244 53.96 -86.57 -18.37
C LYS A 244 55.21 -87.09 -17.68
N ALA A 245 55.69 -86.40 -16.64
CA ALA A 245 56.86 -86.85 -15.87
C ALA A 245 56.55 -88.15 -15.11
N THR A 246 55.35 -88.32 -14.55
CA THR A 246 54.92 -89.57 -13.91
C THR A 246 54.71 -90.70 -14.90
N GLU A 247 54.18 -90.43 -16.09
CA GLU A 247 54.07 -91.40 -17.19
C GLU A 247 55.45 -91.82 -17.69
N ALA A 248 56.38 -90.88 -17.85
CA ALA A 248 57.77 -91.15 -18.21
C ALA A 248 58.46 -91.96 -17.10
N ALA A 249 58.26 -91.62 -15.83
CA ALA A 249 58.79 -92.37 -14.69
C ALA A 249 58.16 -93.78 -14.61
N ALA A 250 56.87 -93.93 -14.90
CA ALA A 250 56.21 -95.23 -15.00
C ALA A 250 56.79 -96.06 -16.15
N GLY A 251 57.02 -95.45 -17.32
CA GLY A 251 57.71 -96.09 -18.45
C GLY A 251 59.15 -96.51 -18.12
N GLN A 252 59.89 -95.67 -17.38
CA GLN A 252 61.21 -96.02 -16.86
C GLN A 252 61.15 -97.17 -15.84
N LEU A 253 60.15 -97.17 -14.94
CA LEU A 253 59.95 -98.26 -13.99
C LEU A 253 59.60 -99.58 -14.71
N ASP A 254 58.77 -99.54 -15.75
CA ASP A 254 58.46 -100.71 -16.57
C ASP A 254 59.68 -101.20 -17.36
N GLN A 255 60.52 -100.28 -17.86
CA GLN A 255 61.81 -100.63 -18.46
C GLN A 255 62.74 -101.29 -17.44
N VAL A 256 62.89 -100.73 -16.24
CA VAL A 256 63.71 -101.30 -15.15
C VAL A 256 63.15 -102.67 -14.72
N ARG A 257 61.83 -102.84 -14.65
CA ARG A 257 61.20 -104.15 -14.40
C ARG A 257 61.50 -105.14 -15.54
N GLY A 258 61.47 -104.70 -16.80
CA GLY A 258 61.84 -105.52 -17.95
C GLY A 258 63.32 -105.93 -17.93
N GLU A 259 64.22 -105.02 -17.55
CA GLU A 259 65.64 -105.30 -17.35
C GLU A 259 65.87 -106.24 -16.16
N LEU A 260 65.17 -106.03 -15.04
CA LEU A 260 65.21 -106.92 -13.89
C LEU A 260 64.72 -108.33 -14.25
N ALA A 261 63.64 -108.45 -15.03
CA ALA A 261 63.15 -109.73 -15.53
C ALA A 261 64.18 -110.42 -16.43
N LYS A 262 64.88 -109.68 -17.31
CA LYS A 262 66.00 -110.23 -18.10
C LYS A 262 67.16 -110.70 -17.22
N VAL A 263 67.52 -109.93 -16.19
CA VAL A 263 68.59 -110.30 -15.25
C VAL A 263 68.19 -111.52 -14.42
N GLN A 264 66.93 -111.60 -13.98
CA GLN A 264 66.39 -112.77 -13.30
C GLN A 264 66.40 -114.01 -14.19
N ALA A 265 65.92 -113.91 -15.44
CA ALA A 265 65.98 -115.01 -16.41
C ALA A 265 67.43 -115.47 -16.69
N LYS A 266 68.39 -114.53 -16.73
CA LYS A 266 69.80 -114.85 -16.92
C LYS A 266 70.41 -115.53 -15.67
N ALA A 267 70.02 -115.10 -14.48
CA ALA A 267 70.43 -115.73 -13.23
C ALA A 267 69.83 -117.14 -13.05
N GLU A 268 68.62 -117.37 -13.52
CA GLU A 268 67.99 -118.70 -13.56
C GLU A 268 68.69 -119.62 -14.57
N ALA A 269 68.98 -119.13 -15.77
CA ALA A 269 69.74 -119.88 -16.78
C ALA A 269 71.16 -120.26 -16.31
N GLU A 270 71.87 -119.37 -15.60
CA GLU A 270 73.17 -119.70 -15.01
C GLU A 270 73.06 -120.71 -13.86
N ARG A 271 71.98 -120.69 -13.08
CA ARG A 271 71.73 -121.70 -12.04
C ARG A 271 71.45 -123.07 -12.62
N GLU A 272 70.68 -123.15 -13.70
CA GLU A 272 70.42 -124.40 -14.43
C GLU A 272 71.71 -124.96 -15.05
N ALA A 273 72.52 -124.11 -15.69
CA ALA A 273 73.83 -124.49 -16.23
C ALA A 273 74.77 -125.03 -15.14
N HIS A 274 74.82 -124.38 -13.97
CA HIS A 274 75.61 -124.85 -12.83
C HIS A 274 75.12 -126.19 -12.25
N GLN A 275 73.80 -126.44 -12.29
CA GLN A 275 73.24 -127.71 -11.86
C GLN A 275 73.64 -128.85 -12.81
N GLU A 276 73.59 -128.62 -14.12
CA GLU A 276 74.03 -129.62 -15.11
C GLU A 276 75.53 -129.91 -15.01
N GLN A 277 76.35 -128.88 -14.82
CA GLN A 277 77.80 -129.03 -14.69
C GLN A 277 78.20 -129.90 -13.47
N ARG A 278 77.45 -129.79 -12.36
CA ARG A 278 77.65 -130.65 -11.18
C ARG A 278 77.28 -132.10 -11.43
N LYS A 279 76.22 -132.38 -12.20
CA LYS A 279 75.81 -133.75 -12.55
C LYS A 279 76.85 -134.43 -13.46
N ALA A 280 77.41 -133.70 -14.42
CA ALA A 280 78.47 -134.21 -15.30
C ALA A 280 79.76 -134.56 -14.54
N ALA A 281 80.20 -133.68 -13.63
CA ALA A 281 81.40 -133.91 -12.81
C ALA A 281 81.27 -135.12 -11.86
N ALA A 282 80.07 -135.36 -11.32
CA ALA A 282 79.80 -136.53 -10.46
C ALA A 282 79.87 -137.86 -11.24
N ALA A 283 79.46 -137.88 -12.51
CA ALA A 283 79.49 -139.08 -13.35
C ALA A 283 80.92 -139.48 -13.78
N GLU A 284 81.82 -138.52 -14.01
CA GLU A 284 83.22 -138.79 -14.34
C GLU A 284 84.04 -139.27 -13.13
N ALA A 285 83.78 -138.75 -11.93
CA ALA A 285 84.41 -139.23 -10.71
C ALA A 285 84.06 -140.71 -10.42
N HIS A 286 82.83 -141.12 -10.75
CA HIS A 286 82.38 -142.50 -10.51
C HIS A 286 83.07 -143.52 -11.44
N ARG A 287 83.29 -143.17 -12.72
CA ARG A 287 84.02 -144.01 -13.69
C ARG A 287 85.51 -144.18 -13.34
N GLN A 288 86.12 -143.16 -12.75
CA GLN A 288 87.51 -143.22 -12.30
C GLN A 288 87.69 -144.15 -11.09
N ALA A 289 86.70 -144.21 -10.20
CA ALA A 289 86.71 -145.11 -9.06
C ALA A 289 86.63 -146.60 -9.46
N GLU A 290 85.79 -146.96 -10.44
CA GLU A 290 85.67 -148.35 -10.92
C GLU A 290 86.96 -148.88 -11.58
N ARG A 291 87.70 -148.01 -12.28
CA ARG A 291 88.96 -148.35 -12.96
C ARG A 291 90.11 -148.67 -11.99
N LEU A 292 90.11 -148.02 -10.82
CA LEU A 292 91.10 -148.28 -9.76
C LEU A 292 90.83 -149.60 -9.03
N THR A 293 89.57 -149.99 -8.89
CA THR A 293 89.18 -151.28 -8.27
C THR A 293 89.56 -152.48 -9.16
N ALA A 294 89.39 -152.35 -10.48
CA ALA A 294 89.78 -153.40 -11.44
C ALA A 294 91.31 -153.64 -11.47
N THR A 295 92.10 -152.56 -11.43
CA THR A 295 93.57 -152.64 -11.45
C THR A 295 94.17 -153.15 -10.14
N GLN A 296 93.49 -152.95 -9.00
CA GLN A 296 93.89 -153.56 -7.72
C GLN A 296 93.67 -155.08 -7.71
N ALA A 297 92.58 -155.57 -8.31
CA ALA A 297 92.28 -157.00 -8.39
C ALA A 297 93.28 -157.78 -9.25
N GLU A 298 93.73 -157.22 -10.38
CA GLU A 298 94.73 -157.85 -11.27
C GLU A 298 96.11 -157.99 -10.59
N ARG A 299 96.48 -157.02 -9.76
CA ARG A 299 97.78 -156.99 -9.09
C ARG A 299 97.88 -158.01 -7.95
N ASP A 300 96.77 -158.31 -7.28
CA ASP A 300 96.73 -159.29 -6.20
C ASP A 300 96.65 -160.73 -6.75
N ALA A 301 96.09 -160.94 -7.95
CA ALA A 301 96.17 -162.21 -8.69
C ALA A 301 97.62 -162.55 -9.11
N ALA A 302 98.35 -161.57 -9.66
CA ALA A 302 99.75 -161.76 -10.09
C ALA A 302 100.71 -162.08 -8.92
N ARG A 303 100.43 -161.56 -7.71
CA ARG A 303 101.24 -161.87 -6.51
C ARG A 303 101.06 -163.31 -6.03
N LYS A 304 99.89 -163.90 -6.24
CA LYS A 304 99.57 -165.27 -5.84
C LYS A 304 100.26 -166.31 -6.74
N GLU A 305 100.32 -166.05 -8.04
CA GLU A 305 101.08 -166.89 -8.99
C GLU A 305 102.60 -166.81 -8.76
N ALA A 306 103.12 -165.63 -8.38
CA ALA A 306 104.54 -165.47 -8.07
C ALA A 306 104.99 -166.18 -6.78
N SER A 307 104.09 -166.40 -5.80
CA SER A 307 104.41 -167.19 -4.60
C SER A 307 104.42 -168.69 -4.88
N GLN A 308 103.51 -169.19 -5.73
CA GLN A 308 103.45 -170.61 -6.09
C GLN A 308 104.73 -171.06 -6.82
N ALA A 309 105.22 -170.26 -7.78
CA ALA A 309 106.43 -170.57 -8.54
C ALA A 309 107.73 -170.57 -7.69
N ARG A 310 107.71 -169.92 -6.51
CA ARG A 310 108.87 -169.89 -5.60
C ARG A 310 108.96 -171.14 -4.71
N GLU A 311 107.84 -171.76 -4.35
CA GLU A 311 107.82 -172.99 -3.54
C GLU A 311 108.31 -174.21 -4.35
N ASP A 312 107.94 -174.31 -5.63
CA ASP A 312 108.37 -175.40 -6.50
C ASP A 312 109.89 -175.36 -6.77
N ALA A 313 110.48 -174.17 -6.83
CA ALA A 313 111.92 -173.97 -7.04
C ALA A 313 112.77 -174.25 -5.78
N ALA A 314 112.20 -174.16 -4.58
CA ALA A 314 112.88 -174.48 -3.32
C ALA A 314 112.97 -176.00 -3.07
N THR A 315 111.92 -176.73 -3.46
CA THR A 315 111.83 -178.18 -3.23
C THR A 315 112.81 -178.99 -4.10
N LEU A 316 113.08 -178.52 -5.33
CA LEU A 316 114.09 -179.14 -6.21
C LEU A 316 115.54 -178.87 -5.76
N ARG A 317 115.78 -177.75 -5.07
CA ARG A 317 117.12 -177.34 -4.64
C ARG A 317 117.61 -178.14 -3.43
N GLY A 318 116.72 -178.47 -2.49
CA GLY A 318 117.07 -179.27 -1.30
C GLY A 318 117.45 -180.72 -1.59
N ARG A 319 117.04 -181.32 -2.71
CA ARG A 319 117.43 -182.69 -3.07
C ARG A 319 118.83 -182.82 -3.69
N LEU A 320 119.42 -181.73 -4.19
CA LEU A 320 120.77 -181.74 -4.74
C LEU A 320 121.85 -181.55 -3.66
N GLU A 321 121.54 -180.84 -2.57
CA GLU A 321 122.53 -180.50 -1.54
C GLU A 321 122.92 -181.66 -0.61
N ALA A 322 122.08 -182.70 -0.50
CA ALA A 322 122.38 -183.87 0.32
C ALA A 322 123.35 -184.88 -0.35
N LEU A 323 123.67 -184.71 -1.63
CA LEU A 323 124.58 -185.60 -2.37
C LEU A 323 126.04 -185.13 -2.39
N GLU A 324 126.34 -183.87 -2.04
CA GLU A 324 127.70 -183.30 -2.19
C GLU A 324 128.50 -183.16 -0.89
N THR A 325 127.91 -183.30 0.30
CA THR A 325 128.60 -182.94 1.56
C THR A 325 129.30 -184.06 2.33
N VAL A 326 129.36 -185.32 1.88
CA VAL A 326 130.12 -186.37 2.63
C VAL A 326 131.19 -187.10 1.81
N MET A 327 131.36 -186.81 0.51
CA MET A 327 132.38 -187.44 -0.35
C MET A 327 133.71 -186.68 -0.47
N ALA A 328 133.93 -185.60 0.29
CA ALA A 328 135.20 -184.87 0.20
C ALA A 328 135.65 -184.31 1.55
N GLN A 329 136.39 -185.11 2.33
CA GLN A 329 137.80 -184.83 2.65
C GLN A 329 138.32 -185.73 3.79
N GLU A 330 138.79 -186.92 3.43
CA GLU A 330 139.89 -187.61 4.12
C GLU A 330 141.24 -187.12 3.54
N LYS A 331 142.17 -186.78 4.46
CA LYS A 331 143.66 -186.70 4.34
C LYS A 331 144.27 -185.46 3.65
N GLY A 332 145.26 -184.77 4.21
CA GLY A 332 146.01 -184.95 5.48
C GLY A 332 147.22 -184.01 5.58
N LYS A 333 147.65 -183.70 6.82
CA LYS A 333 148.99 -183.18 7.13
C LYS A 333 149.41 -183.67 8.53
N THR A 334 150.60 -184.25 8.58
CA THR A 334 151.23 -185.02 9.66
C THR A 334 152.26 -184.18 10.45
N GLY A 335 152.50 -184.53 11.73
CA GLY A 335 153.77 -184.26 12.43
C GLY A 335 153.69 -183.65 13.83
N GLY A 336 154.23 -184.36 14.85
CA GLY A 336 154.69 -183.76 16.11
C GLY A 336 154.53 -184.59 17.40
N ALA A 337 155.55 -185.37 17.76
CA ALA A 337 155.81 -185.91 19.12
C ALA A 337 156.51 -184.83 19.99
N LYS A 338 156.66 -184.84 21.34
CA LYS A 338 156.88 -185.90 22.35
C LYS A 338 156.96 -185.28 23.77
N LYS A 339 156.95 -186.17 24.81
CA LYS A 339 157.24 -186.01 26.27
C LYS A 339 156.06 -185.50 27.11
N THR A 340 155.70 -186.08 28.26
CA THR A 340 156.29 -187.07 29.19
C THR A 340 155.19 -188.00 29.69
#